data_AF-A0A162XG93-F1
#
_entry.id   AF-A0A162XG93-F1
#
_cell.length_a   1.000
_cell.length_b   1.000
_cell.length_c   1.000
_cell.angle_alpha   90.00
_cell.angle_beta   90.00
_cell.angle_gamma   90.00
#
_symmetry.space_group_name_H-M   'P 1'
#
loop_
_entity.id
_entity.type
_entity.pdbx_description
1 polymer ?
#
loop_
_entity_poly.entity_id
_entity_poly.type
_entity_poly.pdbx_seq_one_letter_code
_entity_poly.pdbx_strand_id
1 'polypeptide(L)'
;MGLSDFLSSLMPTVYAEEVEEVVEEVEAEPVEVVEEEEEEEEEPEDPKEAIMEECAQECSSLKKHLDECNERVENGSHENCIEEFFHFMHCADECAAPKIFAATK
;
A
#
# COMPACT_ATOMS: atom_id res chain seq x y z
N MET A 1 -3.82 -18.57 40.89
CA MET A 1 -4.28 -18.11 39.56
C MET A 1 -3.50 -16.83 39.31
N GLY A 2 -2.32 -17.00 38.72
CA GLY A 2 -1.34 -15.93 38.59
C GLY A 2 -1.71 -14.97 37.46
N LEU A 3 -1.14 -13.77 37.48
CA LEU A 3 -1.26 -12.81 36.37
C LEU A 3 -0.72 -13.39 35.05
N SER A 4 0.22 -14.35 35.13
CA SER A 4 0.70 -15.15 34.01
C SER A 4 -0.41 -15.94 33.32
N ASP A 5 -1.32 -16.55 34.09
CA ASP A 5 -2.41 -17.37 33.57
C ASP A 5 -3.46 -16.49 32.86
N PHE A 6 -3.66 -15.28 33.36
CA PHE A 6 -4.60 -14.32 32.79
C PHE A 6 -4.09 -13.71 31.47
N LEU A 7 -2.79 -13.41 31.41
CA LEU A 7 -2.16 -12.89 30.18
C LEU A 7 -2.09 -13.95 29.09
N SER A 8 -1.84 -15.21 29.43
CA SER A 8 -1.80 -16.31 28.47
C SER A 8 -3.18 -16.65 27.87
N SER A 9 -4.27 -16.35 28.58
CA SER A 9 -5.64 -16.55 28.06
C SER A 9 -6.12 -15.38 27.19
N LEU A 10 -5.56 -14.17 27.36
CA LEU A 10 -5.98 -12.98 26.63
C LEU A 10 -5.29 -12.86 25.27
N MET A 11 -4.08 -13.42 25.14
CA MET A 11 -3.29 -13.41 23.92
C MET A 11 -2.77 -14.84 23.70
N PRO A 12 -3.40 -15.65 22.82
CA PRO A 12 -2.81 -16.92 22.41
C PRO A 12 -1.48 -16.62 21.72
N THR A 13 -0.37 -16.82 22.43
CA THR A 13 0.95 -16.51 21.90
C THR A 13 1.32 -17.54 20.84
N VAL A 14 1.27 -17.11 19.57
CA VAL A 14 2.01 -17.76 18.48
C VAL A 14 3.49 -17.72 18.87
N TYR A 15 4.09 -18.90 18.99
CA TYR A 15 5.51 -19.08 19.28
C TYR A 15 6.30 -18.65 18.03
N ALA A 16 6.84 -17.44 18.03
CA ALA A 16 7.90 -17.09 17.10
C ALA A 16 9.18 -17.74 17.62
N GLU A 17 9.63 -18.81 16.96
CA GLU A 17 10.96 -19.39 17.22
C GLU A 17 12.00 -18.30 16.95
N GLU A 18 12.75 -17.92 17.97
CA GLU A 18 13.89 -17.01 17.86
C GLU A 18 14.94 -17.69 16.97
N VAL A 19 15.06 -17.24 15.71
CA VAL A 19 16.09 -17.72 14.79
C VAL A 19 17.43 -17.14 15.26
N GLU A 20 18.25 -17.99 15.89
CA GLU A 20 19.65 -17.71 16.22
C GLU A 20 20.43 -17.27 14.96
N GLU A 21 21.24 -16.23 15.14
CA GLU A 21 22.22 -15.74 14.17
C GLU A 21 23.14 -16.86 13.67
N VAL A 22 23.15 -17.12 12.37
CA VAL A 22 24.31 -17.68 11.66
C VAL A 22 24.49 -16.90 10.37
N VAL A 23 25.34 -15.86 10.45
CA VAL A 23 25.95 -15.24 9.26
C VAL A 23 27.07 -16.16 8.83
N GLU A 24 26.82 -17.01 7.83
CA GLU A 24 27.86 -17.73 7.12
C GLU A 24 27.94 -17.16 5.70
N GLU A 25 28.94 -16.30 5.48
CA GLU A 25 29.34 -15.84 4.14
C GLU A 25 29.87 -17.05 3.35
N VAL A 26 29.16 -17.44 2.29
CA VAL A 26 29.71 -18.33 1.26
C VAL A 26 29.81 -17.54 -0.04
N GLU A 27 31.04 -17.13 -0.34
CA GLU A 27 31.47 -16.54 -1.60
C GLU A 27 31.27 -17.52 -2.77
N ALA A 28 30.91 -16.94 -3.91
CA ALA A 28 30.31 -17.57 -5.08
C ALA A 28 31.27 -18.43 -5.95
N GLU A 29 30.73 -19.51 -6.53
CA GLU A 29 31.21 -20.03 -7.83
C GLU A 29 30.14 -19.74 -8.90
N PRO A 30 30.52 -19.29 -10.11
CA PRO A 30 29.57 -18.80 -11.11
C PRO A 30 28.77 -19.95 -11.72
N VAL A 31 27.45 -19.91 -11.51
CA VAL A 31 26.48 -20.70 -12.27
C VAL A 31 26.43 -20.11 -13.68
N GLU A 32 26.82 -20.87 -14.70
CA GLU A 32 26.54 -20.53 -16.10
C GLU A 32 25.02 -20.52 -16.29
N VAL A 33 24.45 -19.32 -16.23
CA VAL A 33 23.04 -19.07 -16.54
C VAL A 33 22.90 -19.16 -18.06
N VAL A 34 22.30 -20.26 -18.51
CA VAL A 34 21.71 -20.36 -19.84
C VAL A 34 20.71 -19.22 -19.95
N GLU A 35 20.99 -18.24 -20.82
CA GLU A 35 20.01 -17.21 -21.23
C GLU A 35 18.85 -17.94 -21.93
N GLU A 36 17.83 -18.32 -21.15
CA GLU A 36 16.47 -18.40 -21.65
C GLU A 36 16.06 -16.96 -21.96
N GLU A 37 15.92 -16.64 -23.25
CA GLU A 37 15.18 -15.47 -23.71
C GLU A 37 13.73 -15.64 -23.23
N GLU A 38 13.42 -15.16 -22.03
CA GLU A 38 12.05 -14.88 -21.62
C GLU A 38 11.54 -13.76 -22.52
N GLU A 39 10.69 -14.11 -23.49
CA GLU A 39 9.77 -13.15 -24.11
C GLU A 39 8.92 -12.58 -22.96
N GLU A 40 9.27 -11.38 -22.48
CA GLU A 40 8.42 -10.59 -21.58
C GLU A 40 7.08 -10.33 -22.30
N GLU A 41 6.08 -11.18 -22.05
CA GLU A 41 4.69 -10.84 -22.36
C GLU A 41 4.34 -9.61 -21.51
N GLU A 42 4.15 -8.44 -22.14
CA GLU A 42 3.67 -7.24 -21.46
C GLU A 42 2.36 -7.57 -20.74
N GLU A 43 2.37 -7.57 -19.41
CA GLU A 43 1.16 -7.76 -18.62
C GLU A 43 0.11 -6.70 -18.99
N PRO A 44 -1.17 -7.07 -19.13
CA PRO A 44 -2.21 -6.09 -19.41
C PRO A 44 -2.35 -5.10 -18.24
N GLU A 45 -2.24 -3.79 -18.53
CA GLU A 45 -2.38 -2.71 -17.55
C GLU A 45 -3.77 -2.71 -16.86
N ASP A 46 -3.83 -2.40 -15.55
CA ASP A 46 -5.10 -2.27 -14.82
C ASP A 46 -5.82 -0.97 -15.24
N PRO A 47 -7.01 -1.04 -15.87
CA PRO A 47 -7.76 0.15 -16.28
C PRO A 47 -8.15 1.06 -15.10
N LYS A 48 -8.16 0.53 -13.86
CA LYS A 48 -8.42 1.32 -12.66
C LYS A 48 -7.46 2.48 -12.50
N GLU A 49 -6.17 2.31 -12.78
CA GLU A 49 -5.17 3.36 -12.51
C GLU A 49 -5.43 4.59 -13.39
N ALA A 50 -5.59 4.39 -14.69
CA ALA A 50 -5.92 5.45 -15.64
C ALA A 50 -7.26 6.14 -15.30
N ILE A 51 -8.29 5.37 -14.92
CA ILE A 51 -9.59 5.91 -14.54
C ILE A 51 -9.49 6.74 -13.26
N MET A 52 -8.74 6.27 -12.26
CA MET A 52 -8.54 7.00 -10.99
C MET A 52 -7.76 8.30 -11.22
N GLU A 53 -6.76 8.31 -12.11
CA GLU A 53 -6.02 9.53 -12.46
C GLU A 53 -6.93 10.56 -13.14
N GLU A 54 -7.74 10.13 -14.11
CA GLU A 54 -8.73 10.99 -14.78
C GLU A 54 -9.71 11.60 -13.76
N CYS A 55 -10.30 10.76 -12.89
CA CYS A 55 -11.25 11.21 -11.89
C CYS A 55 -10.62 12.08 -10.79
N ALA A 56 -9.34 11.88 -10.45
CA ALA A 56 -8.63 12.73 -9.51
C ALA A 56 -8.44 14.17 -10.04
N GLN A 57 -8.28 14.33 -11.36
CA GLN A 57 -8.15 15.65 -11.99
C GLN A 57 -9.44 16.49 -11.87
N GLU A 58 -10.61 15.84 -11.92
CA GLU A 58 -11.91 16.50 -11.72
C GLU A 58 -12.08 17.02 -10.28
N CYS A 59 -11.40 16.40 -9.31
CA CYS A 59 -11.47 16.71 -7.88
C CYS A 59 -10.31 17.62 -7.39
N SER A 60 -9.71 18.41 -8.28
CA SER A 60 -8.51 19.23 -8.03
C SER A 60 -8.64 20.23 -6.86
N SER A 61 -9.85 20.74 -6.57
CA SER A 61 -10.08 21.63 -5.42
C SER A 61 -9.92 20.90 -4.08
N LEU A 62 -10.44 19.68 -3.98
CA LEU A 62 -10.33 18.84 -2.78
C LEU A 62 -8.91 18.30 -2.62
N LYS A 63 -8.28 17.93 -3.75
CA LYS A 63 -6.85 17.62 -3.80
C LYS A 63 -6.01 18.76 -3.22
N LYS A 64 -6.31 20.00 -3.60
CA LYS A 64 -5.60 21.19 -3.07
C LYS A 64 -5.76 21.32 -1.55
N HIS A 65 -6.96 21.11 -1.01
CA HIS A 65 -7.16 21.16 0.45
C HIS A 65 -6.39 20.06 1.19
N LEU A 66 -6.35 18.85 0.62
CA LEU A 66 -5.53 17.76 1.14
C LEU A 66 -4.04 18.12 1.12
N ASP A 67 -3.55 18.69 0.01
CA ASP A 67 -2.15 19.09 -0.13
C ASP A 67 -1.79 20.23 0.85
N GLU A 68 -2.68 21.20 1.04
CA GLU A 68 -2.53 22.26 2.06
C GLU A 68 -2.51 21.69 3.49
N CYS A 69 -3.29 20.65 3.78
CA CYS A 69 -3.22 19.97 5.08
C CYS A 69 -1.89 19.25 5.26
N ASN A 70 -1.45 18.51 4.25
CA ASN A 70 -0.17 17.79 4.28
C ASN A 70 1.00 18.76 4.51
N GLU A 71 1.00 19.91 3.84
CA GLU A 71 2.02 20.96 4.07
C GLU A 71 2.02 21.44 5.53
N ARG A 72 0.86 21.60 6.18
CA ARG A 72 0.82 21.98 7.61
C ARG A 72 1.40 20.87 8.51
N VAL A 73 1.08 19.61 8.22
CA VAL A 73 1.61 18.45 8.96
C VAL A 73 3.12 18.35 8.80
N GLU A 74 3.63 18.49 7.58
CA GLU A 74 5.07 18.53 7.29
C GLU A 74 5.79 19.68 8.01
N ASN A 75 5.11 20.81 8.18
CA ASN A 75 5.59 21.96 8.94
C ASN A 75 5.42 21.83 10.47
N GLY A 76 5.02 20.66 10.98
CA GLY A 76 4.99 20.36 12.41
C GLY A 76 3.62 20.53 13.08
N SER A 77 2.54 20.68 12.32
CA SER A 77 1.18 20.59 12.86
C SER A 77 0.93 19.20 13.46
N HIS A 78 0.18 19.12 14.55
CA HIS A 78 -0.23 17.86 15.19
C HIS A 78 -1.59 17.34 14.68
N GLU A 79 -2.14 17.95 13.63
CA GLU A 79 -3.37 17.49 12.99
C GLU A 79 -3.16 16.22 12.14
N ASN A 80 -4.25 15.64 11.66
CA ASN A 80 -4.23 14.62 10.61
C ASN A 80 -5.14 15.06 9.46
N CYS A 81 -4.83 14.62 8.25
CA CYS A 81 -5.53 15.04 7.02
C CYS A 81 -6.59 14.04 6.56
N ILE A 82 -7.17 13.27 7.50
CA ILE A 82 -8.10 12.19 7.16
C ILE A 82 -9.43 12.76 6.62
N GLU A 83 -9.86 13.91 7.11
CA GLU A 83 -11.08 14.57 6.62
C GLU A 83 -10.91 15.02 5.17
N GLU A 84 -9.84 15.75 4.87
CA GLU A 84 -9.53 16.20 3.50
C GLU A 84 -9.28 15.02 2.56
N PHE A 85 -8.65 13.96 3.06
CA PHE A 85 -8.48 12.71 2.31
C PHE A 85 -9.82 12.08 1.95
N PHE A 86 -10.75 11.95 2.90
CA PHE A 86 -12.07 11.39 2.62
C PHE A 86 -12.90 12.27 1.69
N HIS A 87 -12.78 13.60 1.77
CA HIS A 87 -13.44 14.47 0.81
C HIS A 87 -12.89 14.26 -0.61
N PHE A 88 -11.57 14.23 -0.78
CA PHE A 88 -10.93 13.97 -2.06
C PHE A 88 -11.31 12.60 -2.63
N MET A 89 -11.16 11.54 -1.83
CA MET A 89 -11.48 10.17 -2.24
C MET A 89 -12.95 9.99 -2.58
N HIS A 90 -13.85 10.56 -1.77
CA HIS A 90 -15.28 10.46 -2.04
C HIS A 90 -15.65 11.04 -3.42
N CYS A 91 -15.08 12.20 -3.77
CA CYS A 91 -15.26 12.79 -5.10
C CYS A 91 -14.70 11.90 -6.22
N ALA A 92 -13.46 11.41 -6.05
CA ALA A 92 -12.82 10.57 -7.06
C ALA A 92 -13.57 9.24 -7.25
N ASP A 93 -14.03 8.62 -6.16
CA ASP A 93 -14.74 7.34 -6.18
C ASP A 93 -16.14 7.47 -6.80
N GLU A 94 -16.86 8.58 -6.57
CA GLU A 94 -18.14 8.84 -7.25
C GLU A 94 -18.00 8.87 -8.78
N CYS A 95 -16.87 9.41 -9.27
CA CYS A 95 -16.53 9.40 -10.69
C CYS A 95 -16.04 8.02 -11.18
N ALA A 96 -15.15 7.38 -10.42
CA ALA A 96 -14.40 6.20 -10.87
C ALA A 96 -15.22 4.91 -10.79
N ALA A 97 -16.06 4.76 -9.76
CA ALA A 97 -16.82 3.52 -9.53
C ALA A 97 -17.60 3.03 -10.78
N PRO A 98 -18.46 3.83 -11.44
CA PRO A 98 -19.18 3.35 -12.62
C PRO A 98 -18.26 3.03 -13.82
N LYS A 99 -17.14 3.74 -13.97
CA LYS A 99 -16.18 3.54 -15.06
C LYS A 99 -15.39 2.24 -14.85
N ILE A 100 -14.92 1.99 -13.62
CA ILE A 100 -14.19 0.77 -13.26
C ILE A 100 -15.06 -0.46 -13.48
N PHE A 101 -16.30 -0.46 -12.97
CA PHE A 101 -17.20 -1.61 -13.15
C PHE A 101 -17.62 -1.86 -14.61
N ALA A 102 -17.56 -0.83 -15.47
CA ALA A 102 -17.76 -1.00 -16.90
C ALA A 102 -16.52 -1.57 -17.62
N ALA A 103 -15.32 -1.36 -17.07
CA ALA A 103 -14.06 -1.89 -17.59
C ALA A 103 -13.79 -3.34 -17.15
N THR A 104 -14.26 -3.72 -15.96
CA THR A 104 -14.20 -5.10 -15.47
C THR A 104 -15.31 -5.95 -16.09
N LYS A 105 -14.96 -6.96 -16.89
CA LYS A 105 -15.91 -7.96 -17.45
C LYS A 105 -15.98 -9.22 -16.59
#